data_AF-A0A812WXN0-F1
#
_entry.id   AF-A0A812WXN0-F1
#
_cell.length_a   1.000
_cell.length_b   1.000
_cell.length_c   1.000
_cell.angle_alpha   90.00
_cell.angle_beta   90.00
_cell.angle_gamma   90.00
#
_symmetry.space_group_name_H-M   'P 1'
#
loop_
_entity.id
_entity.type
_entity.pdbx_description
1 polymer ?
#
loop_
_entity_poly.entity_id
_entity_poly.type
_entity_poly.pdbx_seq_one_letter_code
_entity_poly.pdbx_strand_id
1 'polypeptide(L)'
;MGHSASYCHEEACSCAGPAGKAPKEIVEATPTCDDPDGQRRPVSEPVEDGQLDLIAEDVGRMASLQVDDESKHLLRAIPLATALRRPNLWRTSPVDLDPASRERLWEMSTQVSSFDVFISHTWQTSGLRKYLSLLLQSGWKVATLSGVAAVAVVFILGATSVLPLPFQCIFEIAAYRRANPQGRIVMAPIFVETVVFCMWACMMICAAWIWMSAGFILGEGGFFVLLALVVVLTPVCVAIHLLRRTLNSKHVLLEGLSTFDLQHAHCRLEHDRLFVHRAIDDWYGSADAFTEHVRGPLKEELLKSSSNFMVPIYYYALIMMPFVGESLDEVLAFYMGGASWRNILAHLLAHTVGLCVWYTMALELCIFMSYRWAAPCKQVAWNIGQTFAIFLLPALVIGFGSTACRAAFRRGFAQSVVFSLFAVFVSTFVVRRLRRQLQLCNCC
;
A
#
# COMPACT_ATOMS: atom_id res chain seq x y z
N MET A 1 39.32 18.33 -11.49
CA MET A 1 38.98 19.20 -10.34
C MET A 1 38.19 18.35 -9.37
N GLY A 2 38.86 17.84 -8.32
CA GLY A 2 38.27 16.92 -7.35
C GLY A 2 37.76 17.67 -6.13
N HIS A 3 36.50 17.42 -5.74
CA HIS A 3 35.97 17.84 -4.45
C HIS A 3 35.76 16.59 -3.59
N SER A 4 36.52 16.51 -2.50
CA SER A 4 36.39 15.51 -1.46
C SER A 4 35.40 16.03 -0.42
N ALA A 5 34.34 15.27 -0.13
CA ALA A 5 33.36 15.58 0.89
C ALA A 5 33.72 14.83 2.18
N SER A 6 34.06 15.59 3.22
CA SER A 6 34.27 15.15 4.60
C SER A 6 32.93 14.89 5.26
N TYR A 7 32.72 13.78 6.00
CA TYR A 7 31.76 13.74 7.12
C TYR A 7 31.96 12.60 8.16
N CYS A 8 31.80 13.04 9.42
CA CYS A 8 31.33 12.46 10.69
C CYS A 8 31.61 11.01 11.14
N HIS A 9 32.17 10.93 12.35
CA HIS A 9 32.28 9.78 13.27
C HIS A 9 30.94 9.50 13.97
N GLU A 10 30.58 8.22 14.18
CA GLU A 10 29.85 7.78 15.37
C GLU A 10 29.80 6.24 15.53
N GLU A 11 29.38 5.83 16.73
CA GLU A 11 29.77 4.65 17.53
C GLU A 11 28.98 3.36 17.23
N ALA A 12 29.60 2.21 17.57
CA ALA A 12 29.05 0.88 17.40
C ALA A 12 28.17 0.46 18.60
N CYS A 13 27.01 -0.16 18.32
CA CYS A 13 26.20 -0.82 19.33
C CYS A 13 25.83 -2.25 18.88
N SER A 14 26.20 -3.24 19.70
CA SER A 14 25.87 -4.65 19.52
C SER A 14 24.64 -5.02 20.34
N CYS A 15 23.69 -5.76 19.78
CA CYS A 15 22.68 -6.47 20.56
C CYS A 15 22.32 -7.79 19.86
N ALA A 16 22.69 -8.91 20.49
CA ALA A 16 22.15 -10.23 20.20
C ALA A 16 21.13 -10.60 21.29
N GLY A 17 20.00 -11.17 20.90
CA GLY A 17 19.03 -11.77 21.83
C GLY A 17 18.06 -12.71 21.10
N PRO A 18 17.68 -13.86 21.68
CA PRO A 18 17.27 -15.04 20.91
C PRO A 18 15.77 -15.32 20.89
N ALA A 19 15.45 -16.28 20.02
CA ALA A 19 14.15 -16.74 19.58
C ALA A 19 13.38 -17.61 20.59
N GLY A 20 12.06 -17.65 20.38
CA GLY A 20 11.31 -18.91 20.41
C GLY A 20 10.06 -18.93 21.30
N LYS A 21 8.90 -19.15 20.67
CA LYS A 21 7.88 -20.12 21.14
C LYS A 21 6.84 -20.41 20.05
N ALA A 22 6.50 -21.69 19.95
CA ALA A 22 5.67 -22.35 18.93
C ALA A 22 4.14 -22.15 19.15
N PRO A 23 3.30 -22.41 18.13
CA PRO A 23 1.89 -22.04 18.14
C PRO A 23 0.97 -23.10 18.76
N LYS A 24 -0.15 -22.65 19.33
CA LYS A 24 -1.25 -23.50 19.79
C LYS A 24 -2.31 -23.65 18.70
N GLU A 25 -2.73 -24.89 18.52
CA GLU A 25 -3.74 -25.42 17.62
C GLU A 25 -5.15 -24.90 17.96
N ILE A 26 -5.92 -24.51 16.95
CA ILE A 26 -7.29 -24.02 17.07
C ILE A 26 -8.22 -25.09 16.49
N VAL A 27 -9.12 -25.59 17.34
CA VAL A 27 -10.21 -26.50 16.94
C VAL A 27 -11.35 -25.65 16.37
N GLU A 28 -11.73 -25.97 15.14
CA GLU A 28 -12.77 -25.31 14.36
C GLU A 28 -14.14 -25.92 14.70
N ALA A 29 -15.09 -25.11 15.15
CA ALA A 29 -16.48 -25.52 15.37
C ALA A 29 -17.35 -24.93 14.26
N THR A 30 -17.89 -25.81 13.41
CA THR A 30 -18.92 -25.51 12.40
C THR A 30 -20.30 -25.42 13.07
N PRO A 31 -21.06 -24.32 12.89
CA PRO A 31 -22.48 -24.32 13.22
C PRO A 31 -23.29 -24.80 12.02
N THR A 32 -23.88 -25.98 12.14
CA THR A 32 -25.00 -26.46 11.32
C THR A 32 -26.27 -25.78 11.79
N CYS A 33 -26.86 -24.95 10.94
CA CYS A 33 -28.24 -24.47 11.11
C CYS A 33 -29.13 -25.27 10.16
N ASP A 34 -29.58 -26.44 10.59
CA ASP A 34 -30.72 -27.13 10.01
C ASP A 34 -31.97 -26.62 10.72
N ASP A 35 -32.79 -25.84 10.00
CA ASP A 35 -34.15 -25.47 10.42
C ASP A 35 -35.11 -26.30 9.55
N PRO A 36 -35.64 -27.44 10.06
CA PRO A 36 -36.38 -28.39 9.23
C PRO A 36 -37.85 -28.00 8.99
N ASP A 37 -38.37 -26.91 9.57
CA ASP A 37 -39.78 -26.53 9.41
C ASP A 37 -39.96 -25.30 8.52
N GLY A 38 -39.92 -25.55 7.21
CA GLY A 38 -40.28 -24.61 6.16
C GLY A 38 -41.77 -24.26 6.11
N GLN A 39 -42.34 -23.69 7.17
CA GLN A 39 -43.65 -23.04 7.11
C GLN A 39 -43.51 -21.58 6.68
N ARG A 40 -43.72 -21.34 5.38
CA ARG A 40 -43.94 -19.99 4.82
C ARG A 40 -45.19 -19.39 5.46
N ARG A 41 -45.03 -18.38 6.30
CA ARG A 41 -46.14 -17.53 6.76
C ARG A 41 -46.74 -16.78 5.55
N PRO A 42 -48.08 -16.78 5.37
CA PRO A 42 -48.74 -16.04 4.31
C PRO A 42 -48.54 -14.52 4.48
N VAL A 43 -48.40 -13.86 3.34
CA VAL A 43 -48.12 -12.44 3.17
C VAL A 43 -49.36 -11.61 3.53
N SER A 44 -49.20 -10.80 4.58
CA SER A 44 -49.92 -9.57 4.94
C SER A 44 -51.44 -9.53 4.71
N GLU A 45 -52.19 -9.68 5.81
CA GLU A 45 -53.53 -9.09 5.93
C GLU A 45 -53.42 -7.55 5.86
N PRO A 46 -54.37 -6.86 5.23
CA PRO A 46 -54.41 -5.40 5.19
C PRO A 46 -54.53 -4.86 6.62
N VAL A 47 -53.58 -4.02 7.02
CA VAL A 47 -53.59 -3.28 8.28
C VAL A 47 -54.87 -2.46 8.33
N GLU A 48 -55.77 -2.76 9.29
CA GLU A 48 -57.01 -2.00 9.49
C GLU A 48 -56.67 -0.54 9.81
N ASP A 49 -57.42 0.41 9.22
CA ASP A 49 -57.16 1.86 9.31
C ASP A 49 -57.05 2.39 10.76
N GLY A 50 -57.64 1.71 11.76
CA GLY A 50 -57.51 2.07 13.17
C GLY A 50 -56.13 1.75 13.80
N GLN A 51 -55.32 0.90 13.18
CA GLN A 51 -54.01 0.52 13.69
C GLN A 51 -52.95 1.59 13.40
N LEU A 52 -53.16 2.41 12.36
CA LEU A 52 -52.31 3.56 12.04
C LEU A 52 -52.49 4.70 13.05
N ASP A 53 -53.72 4.93 13.52
CA ASP A 53 -53.99 5.94 14.55
C ASP A 53 -53.39 5.55 15.91
N LEU A 54 -53.44 4.26 16.27
CA LEU A 54 -52.78 3.73 17.46
C LEU A 54 -51.24 3.86 17.39
N ILE A 55 -50.64 3.61 16.22
CA ILE A 55 -49.20 3.81 16.01
C ILE A 55 -48.84 5.30 16.06
N ALA A 56 -49.66 6.18 15.50
CA ALA A 56 -49.45 7.62 15.56
C ALA A 56 -49.55 8.17 17.00
N GLU A 57 -50.48 7.66 17.80
CA GLU A 57 -50.63 7.99 19.22
C GLU A 57 -49.44 7.48 20.05
N ASP A 58 -48.95 6.26 19.79
CA ASP A 58 -47.76 5.70 20.45
C ASP A 58 -46.47 6.44 20.06
N VAL A 59 -46.32 6.85 18.79
CA VAL A 59 -45.20 7.68 18.33
C VAL A 59 -45.27 9.07 18.96
N GLY A 60 -46.46 9.65 19.11
CA GLY A 60 -46.69 10.90 19.82
C GLY A 60 -46.38 10.80 21.32
N ARG A 61 -46.71 9.66 21.96
CA ARG A 61 -46.32 9.35 23.34
C ARG A 61 -44.82 9.15 23.48
N MET A 62 -44.16 8.48 22.54
CA MET A 62 -42.70 8.33 22.54
C MET A 62 -41.97 9.66 22.36
N ALA A 63 -42.52 10.58 21.55
CA ALA A 63 -41.98 11.92 21.37
C ALA A 63 -42.21 12.84 22.59
N SER A 64 -43.23 12.55 23.40
CA SER A 64 -43.60 13.31 24.60
C SER A 64 -43.24 12.62 25.92
N LEU A 65 -42.54 11.48 25.88
CA LEU A 65 -41.80 10.92 27.01
C LEU A 65 -40.72 11.91 27.41
N GLN A 66 -41.12 12.95 28.14
CA GLN A 66 -40.23 13.60 29.09
C GLN A 66 -39.76 12.46 29.99
N VAL A 67 -38.46 12.16 29.90
CA VAL A 67 -37.81 11.18 30.76
C VAL A 67 -38.09 11.64 32.19
N ASP A 68 -39.06 11.00 32.85
CA ASP A 68 -39.40 11.28 34.24
C ASP A 68 -38.11 11.28 35.06
N ASP A 69 -38.03 12.07 36.14
CA ASP A 69 -36.82 12.12 36.97
C ASP A 69 -36.39 10.72 37.45
N GLU A 70 -37.34 9.79 37.57
CA GLU A 70 -37.06 8.38 37.77
C GLU A 70 -36.33 7.76 36.57
N SER A 71 -36.75 7.95 35.32
CA SER A 71 -36.07 7.36 34.16
C SER A 71 -34.64 7.88 33.91
N LYS A 72 -34.23 8.99 34.54
CA LYS A 72 -32.85 9.51 34.44
C LYS A 72 -31.80 8.55 35.00
N HIS A 73 -32.14 7.66 35.94
CA HIS A 73 -31.18 6.67 36.45
C HIS A 73 -30.92 5.51 35.49
N LEU A 74 -31.80 5.32 34.49
CA LEU A 74 -31.68 4.27 33.47
C LEU A 74 -30.74 4.65 32.32
N LEU A 75 -30.49 5.95 32.12
CA LEU A 75 -29.56 6.44 31.11
C LEU A 75 -28.12 6.27 31.57
N ARG A 76 -27.52 5.14 31.19
CA ARG A 76 -26.11 4.84 31.44
C ARG A 76 -25.39 4.58 30.14
N ALA A 77 -24.16 5.06 30.04
CA ALA A 77 -23.29 4.84 28.88
C ALA A 77 -21.91 4.35 29.34
N ILE A 78 -21.20 3.66 28.44
CA ILE A 78 -19.79 3.35 28.61
C ILE A 78 -19.01 4.24 27.65
N PRO A 79 -18.00 5.01 28.12
CA PRO A 79 -17.17 5.80 27.22
C PRO A 79 -16.57 4.93 26.10
N LEU A 80 -16.65 5.38 24.85
CA LEU A 80 -16.24 4.59 23.69
C LEU A 80 -14.79 4.11 23.79
N ALA A 81 -13.88 4.95 24.31
CA ALA A 81 -12.48 4.57 24.54
C ALA A 81 -12.33 3.41 25.55
N THR A 82 -13.14 3.41 26.62
CA THR A 82 -13.17 2.32 27.61
C THR A 82 -13.71 1.04 26.98
N ALA A 83 -14.77 1.16 26.16
CA ALA A 83 -15.36 0.04 25.45
C ALA A 83 -14.39 -0.58 24.42
N LEU A 84 -13.64 0.23 23.68
CA LEU A 84 -12.66 -0.22 22.68
C LEU A 84 -11.38 -0.81 23.30
N ARG A 85 -11.02 -0.47 24.53
CA ARG A 85 -9.88 -1.13 25.22
C ARG A 85 -10.18 -2.56 25.66
N ARG A 86 -11.46 -2.95 25.67
CA ARG A 86 -11.92 -4.26 26.15
C ARG A 86 -12.71 -4.99 25.06
N PRO A 87 -12.05 -5.65 24.10
CA PRO A 87 -12.73 -6.30 22.97
C PRO A 87 -13.74 -7.37 23.40
N ASN A 88 -13.57 -7.95 24.59
CA ASN A 88 -14.50 -8.93 25.16
C ASN A 88 -15.91 -8.36 25.42
N LEU A 89 -16.05 -7.05 25.64
CA LEU A 89 -17.37 -6.40 25.80
C LEU A 89 -18.21 -6.49 24.53
N TRP A 90 -17.57 -6.63 23.38
CA TRP A 90 -18.23 -6.69 22.10
C TRP A 90 -18.52 -8.12 21.68
N ARG A 91 -17.70 -9.10 22.11
CA ARG A 91 -17.73 -10.50 21.64
C ARG A 91 -18.94 -11.28 22.12
N THR A 92 -19.42 -11.02 23.34
CA THR A 92 -20.50 -11.78 23.98
C THR A 92 -21.73 -10.89 24.15
N SER A 93 -22.91 -11.40 23.81
CA SER A 93 -24.16 -10.69 24.06
C SER A 93 -24.33 -10.44 25.55
N PRO A 94 -24.79 -9.25 26.00
CA PRO A 94 -25.07 -9.01 27.41
C PRO A 94 -26.06 -10.00 28.03
N VAL A 95 -26.93 -10.61 27.21
CA VAL A 95 -27.90 -11.64 27.64
C VAL A 95 -27.21 -12.94 28.02
N ASP A 96 -26.09 -13.26 27.37
CA ASP A 96 -25.34 -14.51 27.58
C ASP A 96 -24.27 -14.38 28.68
N LEU A 97 -24.12 -13.20 29.28
CA LEU A 97 -23.16 -12.95 30.34
C LEU A 97 -23.64 -13.55 31.68
N ASP A 98 -22.73 -14.19 32.40
CA ASP A 98 -22.99 -14.63 33.77
C ASP A 98 -23.32 -13.42 34.68
N PRO A 99 -24.06 -13.63 35.79
CA PRO A 99 -24.50 -12.54 36.65
C PRO A 99 -23.37 -11.60 37.12
N ALA A 100 -22.19 -12.13 37.44
CA ALA A 100 -21.07 -11.32 37.90
C ALA A 100 -20.47 -10.48 36.75
N SER A 101 -20.40 -11.02 35.53
CA SER A 101 -20.00 -10.26 34.35
C SER A 101 -21.00 -9.16 33.98
N ARG A 102 -22.30 -9.39 34.17
CA ARG A 102 -23.35 -8.37 33.98
C ARG A 102 -23.24 -7.25 35.02
N GLU A 103 -23.00 -7.59 36.28
CA GLU A 103 -22.76 -6.61 37.35
C GLU A 103 -21.53 -5.76 37.05
N ARG A 104 -20.42 -6.37 36.64
CA ARG A 104 -19.23 -5.62 36.19
C ARG A 104 -19.51 -4.71 35.00
N LEU A 105 -20.30 -5.17 34.02
CA LEU A 105 -20.70 -4.35 32.87
C LEU A 105 -21.53 -3.14 33.32
N TRP A 106 -22.42 -3.35 34.30
CA TRP A 106 -23.22 -2.30 34.90
C TRP A 106 -22.37 -1.28 35.67
N GLU A 107 -21.44 -1.74 36.51
CA GLU A 107 -20.48 -0.88 37.23
C GLU A 107 -19.60 -0.05 36.29
N MET A 108 -19.26 -0.60 35.13
CA MET A 108 -18.49 0.11 34.10
C MET A 108 -19.28 1.21 33.38
N SER A 109 -20.62 1.11 33.38
CA SER A 109 -21.48 2.13 32.79
C SER A 109 -21.65 3.29 33.77
N THR A 110 -21.58 4.52 33.28
CA THR A 110 -21.79 5.74 34.07
C THR A 110 -23.11 6.37 33.68
N GLN A 111 -23.82 6.94 34.65
CA GLN A 111 -25.03 7.71 34.36
C GLN A 111 -24.69 8.93 33.51
N VAL A 112 -25.46 9.18 32.45
CA VAL A 112 -25.26 10.29 31.52
C VAL A 112 -26.56 11.03 31.29
N SER A 113 -26.47 12.35 31.04
CA SER A 113 -27.64 13.17 30.67
C SER A 113 -28.03 13.02 29.20
N SER A 114 -27.11 12.55 28.35
CA SER A 114 -27.29 12.41 26.90
C SER A 114 -26.28 11.43 26.30
N PHE A 115 -26.57 10.90 25.10
CA PHE A 115 -25.63 10.08 24.32
C PHE A 115 -25.07 10.87 23.14
N ASP A 116 -23.75 10.88 22.97
CA ASP A 116 -23.11 11.51 21.81
C ASP A 116 -23.30 10.67 20.53
N VAL A 117 -23.30 9.35 20.69
CA VAL A 117 -23.41 8.38 19.60
C VAL A 117 -24.27 7.21 20.07
N PHE A 118 -25.42 7.00 19.42
CA PHE A 118 -26.22 5.80 19.61
C PHE A 118 -25.86 4.77 18.54
N ILE A 119 -25.25 3.67 18.97
CA ILE A 119 -24.90 2.57 18.06
C ILE A 119 -26.04 1.57 18.11
N SER A 120 -26.99 1.65 17.18
CA SER A 120 -28.05 0.65 17.07
C SER A 120 -27.45 -0.70 16.68
N HIS A 121 -28.01 -1.78 17.22
CA HIS A 121 -27.52 -3.13 16.99
C HIS A 121 -28.63 -3.99 16.41
N THR A 122 -28.37 -4.65 15.28
CA THR A 122 -29.00 -5.94 15.04
C THR A 122 -28.26 -6.96 15.92
N TRP A 123 -29.00 -7.70 16.74
CA TRP A 123 -28.46 -8.78 17.58
C TRP A 123 -27.75 -9.86 16.75
N GLN A 124 -28.05 -9.91 15.44
CA GLN A 124 -27.48 -10.84 14.48
C GLN A 124 -26.04 -10.50 14.05
N THR A 125 -25.56 -9.27 14.24
CA THR A 125 -24.19 -8.91 13.82
C THR A 125 -23.17 -9.35 14.86
N SER A 126 -22.16 -10.12 14.45
CA SER A 126 -21.14 -10.63 15.35
C SER A 126 -20.36 -9.51 16.05
N GLY A 127 -20.07 -9.75 17.33
CA GLY A 127 -19.37 -8.80 18.19
C GLY A 127 -18.04 -8.27 17.67
N LEU A 128 -17.25 -9.15 17.06
CA LEU A 128 -15.95 -8.80 16.50
C LEU A 128 -16.06 -7.80 15.34
N ARG A 129 -17.08 -7.93 14.48
CA ARG A 129 -17.31 -6.99 13.38
C ARG A 129 -17.63 -5.60 13.91
N LYS A 130 -18.47 -5.51 14.94
CA LYS A 130 -18.79 -4.24 15.63
C LYS A 130 -17.55 -3.57 16.20
N TYR A 131 -16.73 -4.36 16.92
CA TYR A 131 -15.47 -3.89 17.48
C TYR A 131 -14.53 -3.34 16.39
N LEU A 132 -14.32 -4.10 15.31
CA LEU A 132 -13.44 -3.69 14.21
C LEU A 132 -13.96 -2.43 13.50
N SER A 133 -15.27 -2.34 13.24
CA SER A 133 -15.87 -1.15 12.62
C SER A 133 -15.68 0.10 13.49
N LEU A 134 -15.90 0.00 14.80
CA LEU A 134 -15.72 1.13 15.72
C LEU A 134 -14.25 1.48 15.92
N LEU A 135 -13.36 0.49 15.96
CA LEU A 135 -11.92 0.70 16.02
C LEU A 135 -11.44 1.43 14.75
N LEU A 136 -11.94 1.05 13.58
CA LEU A 136 -11.62 1.72 12.32
C LEU A 136 -12.19 3.15 12.30
N GLN A 137 -13.46 3.33 12.64
CA GLN A 137 -14.14 4.63 12.63
C GLN A 137 -13.51 5.64 13.61
N SER A 138 -13.06 5.18 14.79
CA SER A 138 -12.43 6.03 15.81
C SER A 138 -10.91 6.17 15.62
N GLY A 139 -10.26 5.15 15.09
CA GLY A 139 -8.80 5.07 15.00
C GLY A 139 -8.21 5.51 13.67
N TRP A 140 -9.00 5.60 12.57
CA TRP A 140 -8.44 5.85 11.24
C TRP A 140 -7.63 7.15 11.16
N LYS A 141 -8.05 8.22 11.83
CA LYS A 141 -7.31 9.50 11.82
C LYS A 141 -5.91 9.35 12.40
N VAL A 142 -5.80 8.67 13.55
CA VAL A 142 -4.51 8.44 14.23
C VAL A 142 -3.68 7.44 13.44
N ALA A 143 -4.28 6.37 12.92
CA ALA A 143 -3.62 5.39 12.07
C ALA A 143 -3.06 6.05 10.79
N THR A 144 -3.86 6.86 10.09
CA THR A 144 -3.43 7.62 8.92
C THR A 144 -2.32 8.60 9.26
N LEU A 145 -2.45 9.40 10.34
CA LEU A 145 -1.41 10.33 10.77
C LEU A 145 -0.10 9.62 11.15
N SER A 146 -0.17 8.53 11.89
CA SER A 146 1.00 7.72 12.25
C SER A 146 1.64 7.06 11.04
N GLY A 147 0.83 6.60 10.08
CA GLY A 147 1.29 6.08 8.80
C GLY A 147 2.01 7.15 7.99
N VAL A 148 1.44 8.35 7.84
CA VAL A 148 2.07 9.48 7.17
C VAL A 148 3.37 9.91 7.87
N ALA A 149 3.39 9.96 9.20
CA ALA A 149 4.60 10.29 9.96
C ALA A 149 5.69 9.23 9.76
N ALA A 150 5.35 7.95 9.82
CA ALA A 150 6.28 6.85 9.55
C ALA A 150 6.82 6.91 8.10
N VAL A 151 5.95 7.21 7.12
CA VAL A 151 6.34 7.43 5.72
C VAL A 151 7.37 8.56 5.63
N ALA A 152 7.09 9.71 6.24
CA ALA A 152 7.96 10.86 6.23
C ALA A 152 9.32 10.56 6.87
N VAL A 153 9.35 9.83 7.99
CA VAL A 153 10.60 9.42 8.65
C VAL A 153 11.43 8.50 7.76
N VAL A 154 10.85 7.43 7.22
CA VAL A 154 11.56 6.51 6.32
C VAL A 154 12.06 7.24 5.07
N PHE A 155 11.25 8.14 4.52
CA PHE A 155 11.62 8.98 3.39
C PHE A 155 12.81 9.89 3.73
N ILE A 156 12.78 10.60 4.87
CA ILE A 156 13.87 11.47 5.31
C ILE A 156 15.14 10.67 5.55
N LEU A 157 15.05 9.54 6.26
CA LEU A 157 16.20 8.67 6.53
C LEU A 157 16.82 8.09 5.25
N GLY A 158 15.99 7.73 4.27
CA GLY A 158 16.44 7.29 2.95
C GLY A 158 17.05 8.43 2.12
N ALA A 159 16.41 9.60 2.11
CA ALA A 159 16.87 10.77 1.35
C ALA A 159 18.18 11.35 1.90
N THR A 160 18.36 11.29 3.22
CA THR A 160 19.60 11.72 3.91
C THR A 160 20.69 10.65 3.89
N SER A 161 20.44 9.47 3.31
CA SER A 161 21.36 8.34 3.28
C SER A 161 21.80 7.87 4.68
N VAL A 162 21.00 8.17 5.72
CA VAL A 162 21.22 7.66 7.09
C VAL A 162 20.97 6.16 7.14
N LEU A 163 20.02 5.66 6.34
CA LEU A 163 19.90 4.23 6.10
C LEU A 163 21.06 3.81 5.17
N PRO A 164 22.00 2.97 5.65
CA PRO A 164 23.16 2.59 4.86
C PRO A 164 22.71 1.90 3.58
N LEU A 165 23.27 2.34 2.44
CA LEU A 165 23.00 1.67 1.18
C LEU A 165 23.78 0.34 1.19
N PRO A 166 23.10 -0.81 1.15
CA PRO A 166 23.68 -2.12 1.48
C PRO A 166 24.63 -2.69 0.42
N PHE A 167 25.08 -1.90 -0.57
CA PHE A 167 25.86 -2.39 -1.70
C PHE A 167 27.05 -1.51 -2.07
N GLN A 168 27.62 -0.77 -1.11
CA GLN A 168 28.77 0.10 -1.42
C GLN A 168 30.11 -0.65 -1.49
N CYS A 169 30.21 -1.88 -0.97
CA CYS A 169 31.48 -2.59 -0.88
C CYS A 169 31.54 -3.82 -1.80
N ILE A 170 32.25 -3.71 -2.93
CA ILE A 170 32.52 -4.83 -3.85
C ILE A 170 33.20 -6.00 -3.13
N PHE A 171 34.05 -5.70 -2.13
CA PHE A 171 34.71 -6.70 -1.31
C PHE A 171 33.72 -7.58 -0.54
N GLU A 172 32.63 -7.03 0.02
CA GLU A 172 31.63 -7.83 0.75
C GLU A 172 30.92 -8.82 -0.17
N ILE A 173 30.61 -8.40 -1.41
CA ILE A 173 29.98 -9.26 -2.42
C ILE A 173 30.94 -10.40 -2.79
N ALA A 174 32.22 -10.09 -3.00
CA ALA A 174 33.23 -11.08 -3.32
C ALA A 174 33.50 -12.04 -2.14
N ALA A 175 33.57 -11.53 -0.91
CA ALA A 175 33.69 -12.31 0.32
C ALA A 175 32.52 -13.28 0.48
N TYR A 176 31.28 -12.80 0.26
CA TYR A 176 30.09 -13.66 0.26
C TYR A 176 30.21 -14.78 -0.78
N ARG A 177 30.68 -14.47 -1.99
CA ARG A 177 30.88 -15.47 -3.06
C ARG A 177 31.94 -16.51 -2.70
N ARG A 178 33.03 -16.08 -2.05
CA ARG A 178 34.09 -16.96 -1.57
C ARG A 178 33.59 -17.90 -0.47
N ALA A 179 32.81 -17.37 0.48
CA ALA A 179 32.20 -18.17 1.54
C ALA A 179 31.09 -19.09 1.02
N ASN A 180 30.42 -18.73 -0.08
CA ASN A 180 29.30 -19.47 -0.64
C ASN A 180 29.47 -19.72 -2.17
N PRO A 181 30.39 -20.61 -2.60
CA PRO A 181 30.68 -20.82 -4.03
C PRO A 181 29.51 -21.33 -4.87
N GLN A 182 28.49 -21.93 -4.24
CA GLN A 182 27.26 -22.38 -4.89
C GLN A 182 26.08 -21.46 -4.62
N GLY A 183 26.22 -20.49 -3.71
CA GLY A 183 25.17 -19.55 -3.34
C GLY A 183 24.88 -18.58 -4.48
N ARG A 184 23.60 -18.35 -4.78
CA ARG A 184 23.19 -17.38 -5.81
C ARG A 184 23.26 -15.97 -5.25
N ILE A 185 24.00 -15.08 -5.90
CA ILE A 185 23.92 -13.64 -5.60
C ILE A 185 22.70 -13.07 -6.32
N VAL A 186 21.71 -12.58 -5.55
CA VAL A 186 20.55 -11.87 -6.09
C VAL A 186 20.69 -10.40 -5.69
N MET A 187 20.89 -9.54 -6.69
CA MET A 187 20.80 -8.10 -6.47
C MET A 187 19.34 -7.68 -6.34
N ALA A 188 18.81 -7.81 -5.13
CA ALA A 188 17.54 -7.21 -4.76
C ALA A 188 17.77 -5.70 -4.61
N PRO A 189 17.12 -4.84 -5.40
CA PRO A 189 17.26 -3.41 -5.24
C PRO A 189 16.44 -3.03 -4.01
N ILE A 190 17.11 -2.84 -2.86
CA ILE A 190 16.50 -2.49 -1.56
C ILE A 190 15.74 -1.15 -1.60
N PHE A 191 15.88 -0.42 -2.71
CA PHE A 191 15.16 0.80 -3.02
C PHE A 191 13.82 0.56 -3.73
N VAL A 192 13.59 -0.61 -4.32
CA VAL A 192 12.30 -0.91 -4.95
C VAL A 192 11.21 -0.86 -3.91
N GLU A 193 11.45 -1.38 -2.70
CA GLU A 193 10.55 -1.28 -1.57
C GLU A 193 10.23 0.18 -1.23
N THR A 194 11.25 1.04 -1.15
CA THR A 194 11.06 2.48 -0.90
C THR A 194 10.27 3.16 -2.01
N VAL A 195 10.57 2.88 -3.28
CA VAL A 195 9.85 3.45 -4.42
C VAL A 195 8.40 2.95 -4.45
N VAL A 196 8.18 1.65 -4.24
CA VAL A 196 6.86 1.01 -4.17
C VAL A 196 6.04 1.64 -3.05
N PHE A 197 6.64 1.79 -1.87
CA PHE A 197 6.00 2.40 -0.73
C PHE A 197 5.66 3.87 -0.96
N CYS A 198 6.60 4.65 -1.50
CA CYS A 198 6.33 6.03 -1.90
C CYS A 198 5.18 6.10 -2.91
N MET A 199 5.21 5.30 -3.98
CA MET A 199 4.13 5.24 -4.96
C MET A 199 2.79 4.86 -4.33
N TRP A 200 2.76 3.84 -3.47
CA TRP A 200 1.54 3.42 -2.75
C TRP A 200 0.99 4.56 -1.86
N ALA A 201 1.84 5.20 -1.06
CA ALA A 201 1.45 6.31 -0.21
C ALA A 201 0.93 7.50 -1.03
N CYS A 202 1.60 7.81 -2.15
CA CYS A 202 1.14 8.81 -3.10
C CYS A 202 -0.26 8.45 -3.62
N MET A 203 -0.47 7.22 -4.09
CA MET A 203 -1.78 6.77 -4.59
C MET A 203 -2.88 6.82 -3.52
N MET A 204 -2.57 6.49 -2.27
CA MET A 204 -3.52 6.64 -1.15
C MET A 204 -3.92 8.10 -0.92
N ILE A 205 -2.94 9.02 -0.93
CA ILE A 205 -3.19 10.46 -0.83
C ILE A 205 -4.04 10.93 -2.01
N CYS A 206 -3.76 10.42 -3.22
CA CYS A 206 -4.51 10.75 -4.43
C CYS A 206 -5.96 10.30 -4.34
N ALA A 207 -6.20 9.05 -3.96
CA ALA A 207 -7.55 8.52 -3.78
C ALA A 207 -8.32 9.31 -2.72
N ALA A 208 -7.73 9.52 -1.53
CA ALA A 208 -8.36 10.29 -0.46
C ALA A 208 -8.69 11.72 -0.89
N TRP A 209 -7.80 12.37 -1.64
CA TRP A 209 -8.02 13.73 -2.12
C TRP A 209 -9.09 13.82 -3.20
N ILE A 210 -9.14 12.86 -4.13
CA ILE A 210 -10.20 12.76 -5.13
C ILE A 210 -11.56 12.67 -4.42
N TRP A 211 -11.70 11.83 -3.40
CA TRP A 211 -12.93 11.71 -2.62
C TRP A 211 -13.31 12.99 -1.86
N MET A 212 -12.35 13.61 -1.18
CA MET A 212 -12.59 14.91 -0.54
C MET A 212 -13.04 15.93 -1.58
N SER A 213 -12.36 15.99 -2.73
CA SER A 213 -12.72 16.92 -3.81
C SER A 213 -14.11 16.63 -4.38
N ALA A 214 -14.50 15.37 -4.58
CA ALA A 214 -15.84 15.02 -5.04
C ALA A 214 -16.93 15.50 -4.08
N GLY A 215 -16.68 15.42 -2.76
CA GLY A 215 -17.56 15.99 -1.74
C GLY A 215 -17.68 17.51 -1.80
N PHE A 216 -16.58 18.22 -2.14
CA PHE A 216 -16.57 19.68 -2.27
C PHE A 216 -17.03 20.20 -3.65
N ILE A 217 -16.87 19.42 -4.72
CA ILE A 217 -17.22 19.79 -6.11
C ILE A 217 -18.73 19.97 -6.30
N LEU A 218 -19.56 19.45 -5.39
CA LEU A 218 -20.98 19.81 -5.32
C LEU A 218 -21.21 21.33 -5.12
N GLY A 219 -20.17 22.12 -4.80
CA GLY A 219 -20.16 23.58 -4.87
C GLY A 219 -19.13 24.14 -5.88
N GLU A 220 -19.55 24.31 -7.15
CA GLU A 220 -19.03 25.18 -8.24
C GLU A 220 -17.51 25.46 -8.46
N GLY A 221 -16.56 24.80 -7.79
CA GLY A 221 -15.15 25.19 -7.85
C GLY A 221 -14.23 24.31 -8.72
N GLY A 222 -14.09 24.59 -10.02
CA GLY A 222 -13.08 23.94 -10.89
C GLY A 222 -11.62 24.13 -10.43
N PHE A 223 -11.35 25.16 -9.63
CA PHE A 223 -10.04 25.44 -9.03
C PHE A 223 -9.54 24.30 -8.12
N PHE A 224 -10.42 23.69 -7.33
CA PHE A 224 -10.03 22.62 -6.40
C PHE A 224 -9.57 21.36 -7.13
N VAL A 225 -10.10 21.10 -8.33
CA VAL A 225 -9.67 19.97 -9.18
C VAL A 225 -8.26 20.19 -9.72
N LEU A 226 -7.93 21.41 -10.16
CA LEU A 226 -6.58 21.73 -10.63
C LEU A 226 -5.56 21.64 -9.48
N LEU A 227 -5.89 22.21 -8.32
CA LEU A 227 -5.04 22.11 -7.13
C LEU A 227 -4.87 20.66 -6.69
N ALA A 228 -5.94 19.86 -6.72
CA ALA A 228 -5.90 18.42 -6.48
C ALA A 228 -4.90 17.72 -7.40
N LEU A 229 -4.99 17.98 -8.71
CA LEU A 229 -4.07 17.40 -9.69
C LEU A 229 -2.62 17.77 -9.39
N VAL A 230 -2.32 19.04 -9.07
CA VAL A 230 -0.94 19.43 -8.74
C VAL A 230 -0.44 18.67 -7.50
N VAL A 231 -1.22 18.65 -6.42
CA VAL A 231 -0.86 17.97 -5.16
C VAL A 231 -0.68 16.46 -5.37
N VAL A 232 -1.48 15.84 -6.23
CA VAL A 232 -1.42 14.42 -6.58
C VAL A 232 -0.21 14.08 -7.46
N LEU A 233 0.08 14.92 -8.44
CA LEU A 233 1.13 14.64 -9.42
C LEU A 233 2.54 14.93 -8.89
N THR A 234 2.69 15.86 -7.94
CA THR A 234 4.00 16.21 -7.37
C THR A 234 4.70 15.01 -6.70
N PRO A 235 4.08 14.27 -5.77
CA PRO A 235 4.70 13.11 -5.14
C PRO A 235 5.07 11.98 -6.13
N VAL A 236 4.24 11.77 -7.15
CA VAL A 236 4.53 10.80 -8.23
C VAL A 236 5.77 11.23 -9.02
N CYS A 237 5.88 12.51 -9.38
CA CYS A 237 7.08 13.05 -10.04
C CYS A 237 8.34 12.86 -9.18
N VAL A 238 8.24 13.09 -7.87
CA VAL A 238 9.36 12.87 -6.92
C VAL A 238 9.73 11.39 -6.87
N ALA A 239 8.76 10.48 -6.77
CA ALA A 239 9.02 9.04 -6.76
C ALA A 239 9.73 8.57 -8.05
N ILE A 240 9.33 9.11 -9.21
CA ILE A 240 10.00 8.84 -10.51
C ILE A 240 11.43 9.39 -10.51
N HIS A 241 11.64 10.59 -9.97
CA HIS A 241 12.98 11.17 -9.85
C HIS A 241 13.91 10.28 -9.01
N LEU A 242 13.42 9.80 -7.86
CA LEU A 242 14.16 8.91 -6.98
C LEU A 242 14.44 7.56 -7.65
N LEU A 243 13.44 6.98 -8.33
CA LEU A 243 13.61 5.75 -9.10
C LEU A 243 14.72 5.90 -10.15
N ARG A 244 14.73 6.99 -10.92
CA ARG A 244 15.79 7.27 -11.90
C ARG A 244 17.16 7.35 -11.25
N ARG A 245 17.28 8.07 -10.13
CA ARG A 245 18.55 8.21 -9.40
C ARG A 245 19.07 6.85 -8.92
N THR A 246 18.20 6.01 -8.38
CA THR A 246 18.52 4.65 -7.97
C THR A 246 18.98 3.78 -9.15
N LEU A 247 18.25 3.83 -10.27
CA LEU A 247 18.63 3.07 -11.46
C LEU A 247 19.96 3.57 -12.03
N ASN A 248 20.26 4.86 -11.93
CA ASN A 248 21.56 5.42 -12.32
C ASN A 248 22.67 4.91 -11.42
N SER A 249 22.48 4.88 -10.10
CA SER A 249 23.45 4.29 -9.17
C SER A 249 23.73 2.82 -9.49
N LYS A 250 22.71 2.06 -9.91
CA LYS A 250 22.88 0.69 -10.40
C LYS A 250 23.75 0.65 -11.67
N HIS A 251 23.50 1.54 -12.65
CA HIS A 251 24.32 1.63 -13.86
C HIS A 251 25.79 1.96 -13.54
N VAL A 252 26.02 2.97 -12.70
CA VAL A 252 27.36 3.39 -12.28
C VAL A 252 28.08 2.26 -11.54
N LEU A 253 27.38 1.50 -10.68
CA LEU A 253 27.96 0.33 -10.01
C LEU A 253 28.38 -0.73 -11.03
N LEU A 254 27.49 -1.10 -11.95
CA LEU A 254 27.77 -2.12 -12.98
C LEU A 254 28.89 -1.70 -13.94
N GLU A 255 28.94 -0.43 -14.31
CA GLU A 255 30.02 0.15 -15.10
C GLU A 255 31.33 0.16 -14.30
N GLY A 256 31.28 0.54 -13.02
CA GLY A 256 32.42 0.54 -12.11
C GLY A 256 33.05 -0.84 -11.93
N LEU A 257 32.27 -1.93 -12.00
CA LEU A 257 32.83 -3.29 -11.98
C LEU A 257 33.75 -3.57 -13.17
N SER A 258 33.51 -2.95 -14.33
CA SER A 258 34.33 -3.14 -15.53
C SER A 258 35.69 -2.46 -15.46
N THR A 259 35.76 -1.33 -14.75
CA THR A 259 36.97 -0.52 -14.57
C THR A 259 37.56 -0.66 -13.17
N PHE A 260 36.97 -1.51 -12.32
CA PHE A 260 37.34 -1.67 -10.92
C PHE A 260 38.83 -1.95 -10.76
N ASP A 261 39.51 -1.25 -9.86
CA ASP A 261 40.92 -1.48 -9.56
C ASP A 261 41.11 -1.35 -8.04
N LEU A 262 41.62 -2.42 -7.42
CA LEU A 262 41.82 -2.46 -5.98
C LEU A 262 42.79 -1.37 -5.50
N GLN A 263 43.79 -0.97 -6.31
CA GLN A 263 44.76 0.06 -5.91
C GLN A 263 44.12 1.44 -5.74
N HIS A 264 43.06 1.69 -6.50
CA HIS A 264 42.27 2.93 -6.47
C HIS A 264 41.07 2.85 -5.53
N ALA A 265 40.84 1.70 -4.88
CA ALA A 265 39.77 1.55 -3.91
C ALA A 265 40.11 2.35 -2.64
N HIS A 266 39.18 3.19 -2.21
CA HIS A 266 39.33 3.99 -0.99
C HIS A 266 38.66 3.29 0.19
N CYS A 267 39.44 3.02 1.24
CA CYS A 267 38.91 2.66 2.56
C CYS A 267 38.92 3.89 3.45
N ARG A 268 37.90 4.03 4.29
CA ARG A 268 37.80 5.17 5.23
C ARG A 268 38.90 5.12 6.30
N LEU A 269 39.19 3.92 6.80
CA LEU A 269 40.22 3.67 7.80
C LEU A 269 41.35 2.85 7.18
N GLU A 270 42.60 3.21 7.48
CA GLU A 270 43.78 2.48 7.00
C GLU A 270 43.82 1.04 7.55
N HIS A 271 43.28 0.84 8.76
CA HIS A 271 43.15 -0.50 9.33
C HIS A 271 42.24 -1.40 8.47
N ASP A 272 41.09 -0.89 8.04
CA ASP A 272 40.18 -1.63 7.16
C ASP A 272 40.85 -1.92 5.82
N ARG A 273 41.65 -0.98 5.30
CA ARG A 273 42.44 -1.19 4.09
C ARG A 273 43.38 -2.39 4.25
N LEU A 274 44.20 -2.39 5.29
CA LEU A 274 45.15 -3.47 5.55
C LEU A 274 44.45 -4.81 5.75
N PHE A 275 43.32 -4.82 6.47
CA PHE A 275 42.49 -6.00 6.66
C PHE A 275 41.94 -6.54 5.33
N VAL A 276 41.34 -5.68 4.51
CA VAL A 276 40.77 -6.03 3.21
C VAL A 276 41.84 -6.55 2.26
N HIS A 277 42.99 -5.87 2.15
CA HIS A 277 44.10 -6.32 1.30
C HIS A 277 44.63 -7.69 1.73
N ARG A 278 44.80 -7.92 3.04
CA ARG A 278 45.24 -9.22 3.55
C ARG A 278 44.24 -10.33 3.26
N ALA A 279 42.95 -10.07 3.48
CA ALA A 279 41.90 -11.03 3.16
C ALA A 279 41.83 -11.34 1.65
N ILE A 280 42.07 -10.33 0.81
CA ILE A 280 42.16 -10.49 -0.65
C ILE A 280 43.34 -11.39 -1.02
N ASP A 281 44.53 -11.14 -0.47
CA ASP A 281 45.71 -11.98 -0.73
C ASP A 281 45.47 -13.42 -0.26
N ASP A 282 44.85 -13.62 0.90
CA ASP A 282 44.54 -14.94 1.44
C ASP A 282 43.49 -15.70 0.59
N TRP A 283 42.48 -15.01 0.04
CA TRP A 283 41.37 -15.65 -0.68
C TRP A 283 41.59 -15.80 -2.17
N TYR A 284 42.27 -14.84 -2.79
CA TYR A 284 42.46 -14.73 -4.23
C TYR A 284 43.92 -14.84 -4.66
N GLY A 285 44.87 -14.86 -3.72
CA GLY A 285 46.29 -15.01 -3.97
C GLY A 285 47.02 -13.70 -4.26
N SER A 286 46.32 -12.72 -4.85
CA SER A 286 46.86 -11.37 -5.06
C SER A 286 45.76 -10.32 -5.31
N ALA A 287 46.13 -9.05 -5.13
CA ALA A 287 45.33 -7.89 -5.54
C ALA A 287 44.89 -7.92 -7.02
N ASP A 288 45.77 -8.38 -7.92
CA ASP A 288 45.49 -8.44 -9.36
C ASP A 288 44.48 -9.55 -9.68
N ALA A 289 44.63 -10.73 -9.05
CA ALA A 289 43.70 -11.85 -9.20
C ALA A 289 42.30 -11.50 -8.69
N PHE A 290 42.21 -10.75 -7.59
CA PHE A 290 40.94 -10.20 -7.12
C PHE A 290 40.33 -9.20 -8.10
N THR A 291 41.14 -8.29 -8.64
CA THR A 291 40.68 -7.31 -9.63
C THR A 291 40.15 -7.99 -10.90
N GLU A 292 40.83 -9.03 -11.38
CA GLU A 292 40.39 -9.85 -12.51
C GLU A 292 39.09 -10.61 -12.18
N HIS A 293 39.00 -11.18 -10.98
CA HIS A 293 37.78 -11.85 -10.52
C HIS A 293 36.56 -10.90 -10.49
N VAL A 294 36.75 -9.68 -9.99
CA VAL A 294 35.70 -8.65 -9.96
C VAL A 294 35.27 -8.25 -11.37
N ARG A 295 36.25 -7.98 -12.26
CA ARG A 295 35.99 -7.52 -13.64
C ARG A 295 35.37 -8.59 -14.54
N GLY A 296 35.68 -9.87 -14.30
CA GLY A 296 35.20 -11.00 -15.09
C GLY A 296 34.06 -11.76 -14.40
N PRO A 297 34.33 -12.90 -13.72
CA PRO A 297 33.30 -13.80 -13.20
C PRO A 297 32.23 -13.13 -12.34
N LEU A 298 32.63 -12.26 -11.41
CA LEU A 298 31.68 -11.60 -10.51
C LEU A 298 30.77 -10.63 -11.26
N LYS A 299 31.34 -9.80 -12.15
CA LYS A 299 30.58 -8.90 -13.01
C LYS A 299 29.55 -9.64 -13.86
N GLU A 300 29.94 -10.74 -14.50
CA GLU A 300 29.04 -11.55 -15.33
C GLU A 300 27.87 -12.12 -14.51
N GLU A 301 28.15 -12.63 -13.31
CA GLU A 301 27.11 -13.12 -12.40
C GLU A 301 26.14 -11.99 -11.99
N LEU A 302 26.68 -10.82 -11.64
CA LEU A 302 25.90 -9.65 -11.25
C LEU A 302 25.07 -9.11 -12.42
N LEU A 303 25.59 -9.07 -13.64
CA LEU A 303 24.86 -8.69 -14.86
C LEU A 303 23.74 -9.69 -15.17
N LYS A 304 24.01 -10.99 -15.02
CA LYS A 304 22.99 -12.02 -15.19
C LYS A 304 21.88 -11.87 -14.16
N SER A 305 22.21 -11.57 -12.89
CA SER A 305 21.19 -11.25 -11.87
C SER A 305 20.46 -9.94 -12.18
N SER A 306 21.15 -8.92 -12.67
CA SER A 306 20.60 -7.59 -12.91
C SER A 306 19.63 -7.54 -14.10
N SER A 307 19.82 -8.42 -15.09
CA SER A 307 18.95 -8.59 -16.25
C SER A 307 17.54 -9.07 -15.90
N ASN A 308 17.40 -9.68 -14.72
CA ASN A 308 16.12 -10.10 -14.13
C ASN A 308 15.51 -9.01 -13.24
N PHE A 309 15.77 -7.73 -13.54
CA PHE A 309 15.08 -6.60 -12.90
C PHE A 309 13.61 -6.60 -13.34
N MET A 310 12.85 -7.51 -12.76
CA MET A 310 11.40 -7.56 -12.83
C MET A 310 10.91 -7.19 -11.45
N VAL A 311 10.15 -6.10 -11.36
CA VAL A 311 9.41 -5.78 -10.14
C VAL A 311 8.45 -6.96 -9.89
N PRO A 312 8.53 -7.63 -8.72
CA PRO A 312 7.65 -8.73 -8.43
C PRO A 312 6.16 -8.34 -8.50
N ILE A 313 5.29 -9.25 -8.93
CA ILE A 313 3.87 -8.98 -9.16
C ILE A 313 3.14 -8.46 -7.89
N TYR A 314 3.57 -8.89 -6.71
CA TYR A 314 2.99 -8.46 -5.45
C TYR A 314 3.25 -6.98 -5.15
N TYR A 315 4.32 -6.37 -5.67
CA TYR A 315 4.52 -4.92 -5.54
C TYR A 315 3.56 -4.13 -6.43
N TYR A 316 3.24 -4.62 -7.63
CA TYR A 316 2.18 -4.01 -8.44
C TYR A 316 0.83 -4.13 -7.73
N ALA A 317 0.51 -5.30 -7.19
CA ALA A 317 -0.72 -5.48 -6.42
C ALA A 317 -0.79 -4.51 -5.23
N LEU A 318 0.31 -4.31 -4.51
CA LEU A 318 0.40 -3.37 -3.40
C LEU A 318 0.16 -1.92 -3.88
N ILE A 319 0.86 -1.46 -4.93
CA ILE A 319 0.68 -0.11 -5.50
C ILE A 319 -0.76 0.11 -5.98
N MET A 320 -1.39 -0.92 -6.52
CA MET A 320 -2.75 -0.87 -7.07
C MET A 320 -3.85 -1.00 -6.01
N MET A 321 -3.53 -1.45 -4.80
CA MET A 321 -4.50 -1.66 -3.72
C MET A 321 -5.41 -0.44 -3.43
N PRO A 322 -4.93 0.83 -3.43
CA PRO A 322 -5.80 1.99 -3.23
C PRO A 322 -6.91 2.09 -4.28
N PHE A 323 -6.60 1.84 -5.56
CA PHE A 323 -7.58 1.88 -6.66
C PHE A 323 -8.56 0.72 -6.62
N VAL A 324 -8.09 -0.47 -6.22
CA VAL A 324 -8.97 -1.62 -6.02
C VAL A 324 -9.94 -1.34 -4.87
N GLY A 325 -9.45 -0.79 -3.76
CA GLY A 325 -10.29 -0.37 -2.63
C GLY A 325 -11.36 0.64 -3.06
N GLU A 326 -10.95 1.72 -3.73
CA GLU A 326 -11.87 2.73 -4.29
C GLU A 326 -12.95 2.10 -5.19
N SER A 327 -12.55 1.22 -6.11
CA SER A 327 -13.50 0.58 -7.03
C SER A 327 -14.46 -0.38 -6.31
N LEU A 328 -14.02 -1.06 -5.25
CA LEU A 328 -14.88 -1.92 -4.44
C LEU A 328 -15.87 -1.11 -3.60
N ASP A 329 -15.47 0.05 -3.09
CA ASP A 329 -16.36 0.97 -2.40
C ASP A 329 -17.46 1.49 -3.34
N GLU A 330 -17.13 1.82 -4.60
CA GLU A 330 -18.13 2.18 -5.62
C GLU A 330 -19.08 1.02 -5.97
N VAL A 331 -18.56 -0.21 -6.07
CA VAL A 331 -19.38 -1.42 -6.25
C VAL A 331 -20.38 -1.58 -5.10
N LEU A 332 -19.93 -1.40 -3.86
CA LEU A 332 -20.79 -1.46 -2.68
C LEU A 332 -21.83 -0.34 -2.70
N ALA A 333 -21.46 0.87 -3.11
CA ALA A 333 -22.39 1.99 -3.26
C ALA A 333 -23.47 1.70 -4.31
N PHE A 334 -23.11 1.14 -5.48
CA PHE A 334 -24.09 0.72 -6.48
C PHE A 334 -25.03 -0.36 -5.97
N TYR A 335 -24.49 -1.35 -5.25
CA TYR A 335 -25.30 -2.40 -4.64
C TYR A 335 -26.32 -1.81 -3.64
N MET A 336 -25.86 -0.94 -2.74
CA MET A 336 -26.73 -0.29 -1.76
C MET A 336 -27.75 0.67 -2.39
N GLY A 337 -27.39 1.30 -3.52
CA GLY A 337 -28.29 2.14 -4.31
C GLY A 337 -29.30 1.38 -5.17
N GLY A 338 -29.36 0.04 -5.08
CA GLY A 338 -30.29 -0.78 -5.85
C GLY A 338 -29.98 -0.83 -7.36
N ALA A 339 -28.74 -0.59 -7.75
CA ALA A 339 -28.33 -0.70 -9.15
C ALA A 339 -28.49 -2.14 -9.65
N SER A 340 -28.84 -2.29 -10.93
CA SER A 340 -28.94 -3.62 -11.53
C SER A 340 -27.59 -4.37 -11.47
N TRP A 341 -27.63 -5.70 -11.31
CA TRP A 341 -26.42 -6.53 -11.29
C TRP A 341 -25.53 -6.33 -12.52
N ARG A 342 -26.13 -6.02 -13.68
CA ARG A 342 -25.40 -5.73 -14.93
C ARG A 342 -24.53 -4.48 -14.80
N ASN A 343 -25.01 -3.44 -14.14
CA ASN A 343 -24.25 -2.21 -13.90
C ASN A 343 -23.12 -2.47 -12.90
N ILE A 344 -23.39 -3.23 -11.84
CA ILE A 344 -22.39 -3.61 -10.84
C ILE A 344 -21.25 -4.39 -11.50
N LEU A 345 -21.56 -5.41 -12.30
CA LEU A 345 -20.54 -6.19 -13.01
C LEU A 345 -19.84 -5.38 -14.11
N ALA A 346 -20.54 -4.50 -14.81
CA ALA A 346 -19.93 -3.60 -15.79
C ALA A 346 -18.87 -2.71 -15.12
N HIS A 347 -19.18 -2.17 -13.93
CA HIS A 347 -18.25 -1.39 -13.15
C HIS A 347 -17.04 -2.22 -12.71
N LEU A 348 -17.28 -3.38 -12.09
CA LEU A 348 -16.22 -4.27 -11.61
C LEU A 348 -15.26 -4.68 -12.74
N LEU A 349 -15.79 -5.00 -13.92
CA LEU A 349 -14.96 -5.35 -15.07
C LEU A 349 -14.18 -4.14 -15.58
N ALA A 350 -14.86 -3.04 -15.92
CA ALA A 350 -14.20 -1.89 -16.53
C ALA A 350 -13.19 -1.22 -15.57
N HIS A 351 -13.63 -0.86 -14.36
CA HIS A 351 -12.84 -0.07 -13.40
C HIS A 351 -11.92 -0.96 -12.57
N THR A 352 -12.39 -2.08 -12.03
CA THR A 352 -11.51 -2.91 -11.18
C THR A 352 -10.54 -3.72 -12.03
N VAL A 353 -11.01 -4.46 -13.04
CA VAL A 353 -10.12 -5.34 -13.82
C VAL A 353 -9.40 -4.56 -14.92
N GLY A 354 -10.16 -3.93 -15.82
CA GLY A 354 -9.62 -3.26 -17.00
C GLY A 354 -8.65 -2.13 -16.65
N LEU A 355 -9.08 -1.21 -15.79
CA LEU A 355 -8.26 -0.06 -15.42
C LEU A 355 -7.04 -0.44 -14.57
N CYS A 356 -7.14 -1.40 -13.65
CA CYS A 356 -5.97 -1.83 -12.87
C CYS A 356 -4.89 -2.49 -13.73
N VAL A 357 -5.29 -3.33 -14.69
CA VAL A 357 -4.37 -3.93 -15.65
C VAL A 357 -3.74 -2.87 -16.55
N TRP A 358 -4.51 -1.85 -16.93
CA TRP A 358 -4.03 -0.70 -17.70
C TRP A 358 -3.00 0.14 -16.92
N TYR A 359 -3.24 0.39 -15.63
CA TYR A 359 -2.30 1.13 -14.79
C TYR A 359 -1.01 0.36 -14.56
N THR A 360 -1.08 -0.97 -14.42
CA THR A 360 0.11 -1.82 -14.35
C THR A 360 1.00 -1.65 -15.59
N MET A 361 0.41 -1.58 -16.78
CA MET A 361 1.14 -1.29 -18.01
C MET A 361 1.80 0.10 -17.98
N ALA A 362 1.09 1.12 -17.51
CA ALA A 362 1.62 2.48 -17.40
C ALA A 362 2.78 2.57 -16.40
N LEU A 363 2.71 1.85 -15.27
CA LEU A 363 3.80 1.73 -14.30
C LEU A 363 5.03 1.05 -14.91
N GLU A 364 4.83 -0.04 -15.67
CA GLU A 364 5.92 -0.72 -16.39
C GLU A 364 6.58 0.20 -17.43
N LEU A 365 5.79 0.98 -18.17
CA LEU A 365 6.31 2.00 -19.06
C LEU A 365 7.11 3.05 -18.29
N CYS A 366 6.61 3.50 -17.14
CA CYS A 366 7.32 4.45 -16.28
C CYS A 366 8.68 3.92 -15.80
N ILE A 367 8.73 2.68 -15.35
CA ILE A 367 9.97 2.00 -14.92
C ILE A 367 10.93 1.86 -16.11
N PHE A 368 10.43 1.41 -17.27
CA PHE A 368 11.21 1.29 -18.49
C PHE A 368 11.88 2.61 -18.89
N MET A 369 11.10 3.69 -18.93
CA MET A 369 11.60 5.03 -19.29
C MET A 369 12.60 5.51 -18.22
N SER A 370 12.29 5.31 -16.93
CA SER A 370 13.20 5.67 -15.84
C SER A 370 14.55 4.95 -15.92
N TYR A 371 14.54 3.69 -16.37
CA TYR A 371 15.76 2.91 -16.63
C TYR A 371 16.52 3.44 -17.84
N ARG A 372 15.84 3.56 -19.00
CA ARG A 372 16.44 3.96 -20.27
C ARG A 372 17.12 5.34 -20.22
N TRP A 373 16.58 6.22 -19.39
CA TRP A 373 17.03 7.60 -19.17
C TRP A 373 17.45 7.84 -17.71
N ALA A 374 18.02 6.83 -17.06
CA ALA A 374 18.49 6.95 -15.69
C ALA A 374 19.63 7.98 -15.56
N ALA A 375 20.53 8.04 -16.55
CA ALA A 375 21.65 8.97 -16.56
C ALA A 375 21.18 10.44 -16.44
N PRO A 376 21.70 11.20 -15.45
CA PRO A 376 21.31 12.60 -15.27
C PRO A 376 21.92 13.48 -16.35
N CYS A 377 21.16 14.49 -16.80
CA CYS A 377 21.73 15.58 -17.58
C CYS A 377 22.68 16.43 -16.69
N LYS A 378 23.73 17.01 -17.29
CA LYS A 378 24.75 17.82 -16.59
C LYS A 378 24.17 19.02 -15.83
N GLN A 379 23.05 19.59 -16.30
CA GLN A 379 22.40 20.72 -15.63
C GLN A 379 21.15 20.25 -14.89
N VAL A 380 20.93 20.79 -13.68
CA VAL A 380 19.83 20.41 -12.79
C VAL A 380 18.46 20.61 -13.45
N ALA A 381 18.25 21.73 -14.14
CA ALA A 381 16.99 22.02 -14.82
C ALA A 381 16.64 20.98 -15.89
N TRP A 382 17.61 20.55 -16.70
CA TRP A 382 17.41 19.49 -17.70
C TRP A 382 17.13 18.14 -17.05
N ASN A 383 17.75 17.82 -15.91
CA ASN A 383 17.48 16.58 -15.20
C ASN A 383 16.04 16.53 -14.63
N ILE A 384 15.55 17.66 -14.13
CA ILE A 384 14.14 17.82 -13.70
C ILE A 384 13.21 17.70 -14.92
N GLY A 385 13.50 18.41 -16.01
CA GLY A 385 12.71 18.36 -17.25
C GLY A 385 12.64 16.95 -17.84
N GLN A 386 13.74 16.20 -17.80
CA GLN A 386 13.79 14.80 -18.22
C GLN A 386 12.89 13.91 -17.33
N THR A 387 12.87 14.15 -16.03
CA THR A 387 11.95 13.45 -15.10
C THR A 387 10.50 13.75 -15.45
N PHE A 388 10.18 15.02 -15.70
CA PHE A 388 8.84 15.44 -16.08
C PHE A 388 8.40 14.84 -17.41
N ALA A 389 9.28 14.77 -18.40
CA ALA A 389 8.99 14.11 -19.68
C ALA A 389 8.72 12.61 -19.50
N ILE A 390 9.49 11.93 -18.63
CA ILE A 390 9.28 10.52 -18.29
C ILE A 390 7.95 10.30 -17.57
N PHE A 391 7.52 11.25 -16.75
CA PHE A 391 6.22 11.22 -16.06
C PHE A 391 5.04 11.46 -17.02
N LEU A 392 5.18 12.41 -17.95
CA LEU A 392 4.11 12.84 -18.83
C LEU A 392 3.56 11.69 -19.70
N LEU A 393 4.43 10.83 -20.22
CA LEU A 393 4.00 9.74 -21.11
C LEU A 393 3.11 8.70 -20.39
N PRO A 394 3.51 8.08 -19.26
CA PRO A 394 2.62 7.25 -18.44
C PRO A 394 1.35 7.97 -18.01
N ALA A 395 1.40 9.26 -17.68
CA ALA A 395 0.22 10.03 -17.31
C ALA A 395 -0.79 10.15 -18.46
N LEU A 396 -0.32 10.37 -19.69
CA LEU A 396 -1.15 10.37 -20.90
C LEU A 396 -1.78 8.99 -21.14
N VAL A 397 -1.00 7.92 -20.98
CA VAL A 397 -1.49 6.54 -21.11
C VAL A 397 -2.58 6.25 -20.07
N ILE A 398 -2.37 6.65 -18.81
CA ILE A 398 -3.36 6.56 -17.73
C ILE A 398 -4.62 7.33 -18.11
N GLY A 399 -4.51 8.61 -18.49
CA GLY A 399 -5.64 9.45 -18.86
C GLY A 399 -6.47 8.88 -20.03
N PHE A 400 -5.81 8.31 -21.04
CA PHE A 400 -6.49 7.60 -22.12
C PHE A 400 -7.26 6.37 -21.59
N GLY A 401 -6.62 5.53 -20.79
CA GLY A 401 -7.24 4.34 -20.19
C GLY A 401 -8.45 4.67 -19.34
N SER A 402 -8.36 5.68 -18.47
CA SER A 402 -9.47 6.13 -17.62
C SER A 402 -10.62 6.70 -18.44
N THR A 403 -10.33 7.37 -19.57
CA THR A 403 -11.36 7.90 -20.47
C THR A 403 -12.07 6.77 -21.24
N ALA A 404 -11.30 5.81 -21.76
CA ALA A 404 -11.83 4.62 -22.43
C ALA A 404 -12.66 3.75 -21.48
N CYS A 405 -12.20 3.55 -20.24
CA CYS A 405 -12.92 2.84 -19.18
C CYS A 405 -14.29 3.47 -18.90
N ARG A 406 -14.34 4.79 -18.68
CA ARG A 406 -15.60 5.53 -18.45
C ARG A 406 -16.54 5.43 -19.65
N ALA A 407 -16.02 5.54 -20.87
CA ALA A 407 -16.81 5.39 -22.09
C ALA A 407 -17.38 3.96 -22.24
N ALA A 408 -16.59 2.94 -21.91
CA ALA A 408 -17.02 1.54 -21.93
C ALA A 408 -18.12 1.27 -20.90
N PHE A 409 -17.92 1.72 -19.65
CA PHE A 409 -18.92 1.59 -18.59
C PHE A 409 -20.26 2.26 -18.95
N ARG A 410 -20.22 3.50 -19.46
CA ARG A 410 -21.44 4.24 -19.88
C ARG A 410 -22.22 3.56 -21.01
N ARG A 411 -21.55 2.77 -21.86
CA ARG A 411 -22.19 2.02 -22.95
C ARG A 411 -22.76 0.68 -22.52
N GLY A 412 -22.39 0.19 -21.33
CA GLY A 412 -22.96 -0.99 -20.71
C GLY A 412 -21.97 -2.15 -20.51
N PHE A 413 -22.54 -3.30 -20.16
CA PHE A 413 -21.78 -4.49 -19.75
C PHE A 413 -20.88 -5.05 -20.86
N ALA A 414 -21.38 -5.18 -22.09
CA ALA A 414 -20.62 -5.77 -23.19
C ALA A 414 -19.35 -4.95 -23.53
N GLN A 415 -19.46 -3.63 -23.56
CA GLN A 415 -18.33 -2.74 -23.82
C GLN A 415 -17.32 -2.75 -22.68
N SER A 416 -17.78 -2.93 -21.43
CA SER A 416 -16.92 -3.10 -20.26
C SER A 416 -16.10 -4.40 -20.34
N VAL A 417 -16.70 -5.50 -20.78
CA VAL A 417 -16.00 -6.77 -21.08
C VAL A 417 -14.95 -6.55 -22.17
N VAL A 418 -15.33 -5.94 -23.31
CA VAL A 418 -14.42 -5.67 -24.43
C VAL A 418 -13.22 -4.82 -24.00
N PHE A 419 -13.45 -3.75 -23.24
CA PHE A 419 -12.37 -2.91 -22.71
C PHE A 419 -11.43 -3.69 -21.80
N SER A 420 -11.96 -4.53 -20.90
CA SER A 420 -11.15 -5.32 -19.97
C SER A 420 -10.26 -6.32 -20.70
N LEU A 421 -10.81 -7.04 -21.68
CA LEU A 421 -10.06 -7.97 -22.53
C LEU A 421 -8.99 -7.26 -23.35
N PHE A 422 -9.33 -6.09 -23.92
CA PHE A 422 -8.40 -5.25 -24.65
C PHE A 422 -7.24 -4.78 -23.75
N ALA A 423 -7.54 -4.31 -22.53
CA ALA A 423 -6.53 -3.88 -21.57
C ALA A 423 -5.57 -5.01 -21.20
N VAL A 424 -6.08 -6.23 -20.96
CA VAL A 424 -5.26 -7.43 -20.68
C VAL A 424 -4.36 -7.77 -21.87
N PHE A 425 -4.91 -7.78 -23.08
CA PHE A 425 -4.15 -8.08 -24.29
C PHE A 425 -3.02 -7.07 -24.53
N VAL A 426 -3.34 -5.77 -24.52
CA VAL A 426 -2.38 -4.69 -24.76
C VAL A 426 -1.33 -4.67 -23.66
N SER A 427 -1.73 -4.76 -22.38
CA SER A 427 -0.80 -4.80 -21.25
C SER A 427 0.17 -5.97 -21.37
N THR A 428 -0.33 -7.18 -21.65
CA THR A 428 0.52 -8.36 -21.82
C THR A 428 1.52 -8.19 -22.96
N PHE A 429 1.07 -7.66 -24.11
CA PHE A 429 1.93 -7.45 -25.27
C PHE A 429 3.01 -6.38 -24.99
N VAL A 430 2.60 -5.22 -24.48
CA VAL A 430 3.48 -4.08 -24.19
C VAL A 430 4.48 -4.44 -23.10
N VAL A 431 4.03 -5.00 -21.97
CA VAL A 431 4.92 -5.38 -20.86
C VAL A 431 5.95 -6.42 -21.30
N ARG A 432 5.55 -7.44 -22.08
CA ARG A 432 6.51 -8.41 -22.64
C ARG A 432 7.54 -7.74 -23.55
N ARG A 433 7.11 -6.80 -24.40
CA ARG A 433 8.00 -6.04 -25.29
C ARG A 433 8.99 -5.19 -24.49
N LEU A 434 8.50 -4.43 -23.50
CA LEU A 434 9.33 -3.56 -22.64
C LEU A 434 10.36 -4.38 -21.86
N ARG A 435 9.95 -5.49 -21.24
CA ARG A 435 10.87 -6.38 -20.51
C ARG A 435 11.94 -6.98 -21.41
N ARG A 436 11.59 -7.41 -22.63
CA ARG A 436 12.57 -7.89 -23.60
C ARG A 436 13.58 -6.79 -24.00
N GLN A 437 13.13 -5.55 -24.16
CA GLN A 437 14.02 -4.43 -24.46
C GLN A 437 14.95 -4.12 -23.27
N LEU A 438 14.46 -4.17 -22.03
CA LEU A 438 15.30 -4.01 -20.83
C LEU A 438 16.39 -5.07 -20.75
N GLN A 439 16.05 -6.31 -21.07
CA GLN A 439 17.04 -7.40 -21.10
C GLN A 439 18.13 -7.14 -22.14
N LEU A 440 17.76 -6.66 -23.34
CA LEU A 440 18.73 -6.31 -24.39
C LEU A 440 19.63 -5.13 -23.99
N CYS A 441 19.08 -4.10 -23.34
CA CYS A 441 19.85 -2.96 -22.84
C CYS A 441 20.83 -3.31 -21.72
N ASN A 442 20.70 -4.45 -21.04
CA ASN A 442 21.68 -4.92 -20.05
C ASN A 442 22.87 -5.65 -20.69
N CYS A 443 22.75 -6.06 -21.95
CA CYS A 443 23.82 -6.77 -22.67
C CYS A 443 24.78 -5.82 -23.41
N CYS A 444 24.40 -4.56 -23.57
CA CYS A 444 25.24 -3.50 -24.15
C CYS A 444 25.84 -2.69 -23.02
#